data_AF-A0A928CJY9-F1
#
_entry.id   AF-A0A928CJY9-F1
#
_cell.length_a   1.000
_cell.length_b   1.000
_cell.length_c   1.000
_cell.angle_alpha   90.00
_cell.angle_beta   90.00
_cell.angle_gamma   90.00
#
_symmetry.space_group_name_H-M   'P 1'
#
loop_
_entity.id
_entity.type
_entity.pdbx_description
1 polymer ?
#
loop_
_entity_poly.entity_id
_entity_poly.type
_entity_poly.pdbx_seq_one_letter_code
_entity_poly.pdbx_strand_id
1 'polypeptide(L)'
;TILSCLYFVMKDVSVAFFLLSALTVAVYIIMYLMMYMAAIVLRKSQPNLERPYKAPALPLLAGIGILAAIFALVLSFVPPSQLPIGNPASYIAIVAIGTIGFFIIPLIIAKVRKNKIINQ
;
A
#
# COMPACT_ATOMS: atom_id res chain seq x y z
N THR A 1 -3.28 2.20 -18.54
CA THR A 1 -4.45 2.36 -19.44
C THR A 1 -5.60 3.09 -18.77
N ILE A 2 -6.18 2.67 -17.63
CA ILE A 2 -7.19 3.47 -16.87
C ILE A 2 -6.54 4.57 -16.02
N LEU A 3 -5.41 4.26 -15.36
CA LEU A 3 -4.60 5.25 -14.61
C LEU A 3 -4.14 6.42 -15.49
N SER A 4 -3.93 6.16 -16.78
CA SER A 4 -3.50 7.15 -17.78
C SER A 4 -4.60 8.16 -18.11
N CYS A 5 -5.87 7.86 -17.83
CA CYS A 5 -6.99 8.77 -18.06
C CYS A 5 -6.98 9.97 -17.09
N LEU A 6 -6.30 9.89 -15.93
CA LEU A 6 -6.12 11.03 -15.03
C LEU A 6 -5.39 12.21 -15.70
N TYR A 7 -4.52 11.93 -16.68
CA TYR A 7 -3.80 12.97 -17.43
C TYR A 7 -4.72 13.89 -18.23
N PHE A 8 -5.92 13.44 -18.63
CA PHE A 8 -6.86 14.27 -19.38
C PHE A 8 -7.55 15.33 -18.51
N VAL A 9 -7.63 15.12 -17.19
CA VAL A 9 -8.28 16.02 -16.24
C VAL A 9 -7.29 17.03 -15.65
N MET A 10 -5.99 16.69 -15.65
CA MET A 10 -4.94 17.53 -15.07
C MET A 10 -4.21 18.34 -16.14
N LYS A 11 -4.22 19.66 -16.00
CA LYS A 11 -3.54 20.59 -16.92
C LYS A 11 -2.02 20.48 -16.85
N ASP A 12 -1.49 19.81 -15.83
CA ASP A 12 -0.05 19.72 -15.53
C ASP A 12 0.39 18.26 -15.37
N VAL A 13 1.31 17.83 -16.24
CA VAL A 13 1.84 16.45 -16.30
C VAL A 13 2.56 16.09 -15.00
N SER A 14 3.21 17.06 -14.37
CA SER A 14 3.96 16.87 -13.12
C SER A 14 3.04 16.49 -11.95
N VAL A 15 1.85 17.08 -11.89
CA VAL A 15 0.85 16.81 -10.86
C VAL A 15 0.27 15.41 -11.04
N ALA A 16 -0.04 15.02 -12.28
CA ALA A 16 -0.55 13.69 -12.59
C ALA A 16 0.47 12.59 -12.28
N PHE A 17 1.74 12.78 -12.65
CA PHE A 17 2.81 11.85 -12.32
C PHE A 17 2.98 11.72 -10.80
N PHE A 18 3.04 12.84 -10.08
CA PHE A 18 3.19 12.83 -8.63
C PHE A 18 2.05 12.09 -7.93
N LEU A 19 0.79 12.37 -8.30
CA LEU A 19 -0.38 11.69 -7.75
C LEU A 19 -0.35 10.19 -8.03
N LEU A 20 0.06 9.79 -9.24
CA LEU A 20 0.20 8.40 -9.61
C LEU A 20 1.25 7.68 -8.77
N SER A 21 2.41 8.30 -8.58
CA SER A 21 3.48 7.78 -7.75
C SER A 21 3.05 7.70 -6.28
N ALA A 22 2.41 8.74 -5.74
CA ALA A 22 1.91 8.75 -4.37
C ALA A 22 0.89 7.62 -4.13
N LEU A 23 -0.05 7.44 -5.06
CA LEU A 23 -1.03 6.36 -5.03
C LEU A 23 -0.36 4.97 -5.04
N THR A 24 0.61 4.77 -5.93
CA THR A 24 1.34 3.49 -6.07
C THR A 24 2.13 3.17 -4.80
N VAL A 25 2.83 4.17 -4.26
CA VAL A 25 3.61 4.05 -3.01
C VAL A 25 2.69 3.74 -1.84
N ALA A 26 1.54 4.39 -1.72
CA ALA A 26 0.59 4.14 -0.63
C ALA A 26 0.08 2.69 -0.62
N VAL A 27 -0.31 2.15 -1.79
CA VAL A 27 -0.74 0.73 -1.91
C VAL A 27 0.42 -0.22 -1.57
N TYR A 28 1.63 0.11 -2.01
CA TYR A 28 2.82 -0.70 -1.73
C TYR A 28 3.18 -0.74 -0.24
N ILE A 29 3.05 0.40 0.44
CA ILE A 29 3.27 0.50 1.89
C ILE A 29 2.27 -0.37 2.67
N ILE A 30 0.99 -0.39 2.27
CA ILE A 30 -0.01 -1.26 2.90
C ILE A 30 0.38 -2.74 2.76
N MET A 31 0.82 -3.15 1.58
CA MET A 31 1.34 -4.50 1.36
C MET A 31 2.53 -4.80 2.27
N TYR A 32 3.47 -3.87 2.43
CA TYR A 32 4.60 -4.05 3.34
C TYR A 32 4.20 -4.14 4.80
N LEU A 33 3.22 -3.35 5.26
CA LEU A 33 2.68 -3.47 6.60
C LEU A 33 2.15 -4.88 6.86
N MET A 34 1.35 -5.41 5.93
CA MET A 34 0.86 -6.79 6.00
C MET A 34 2.01 -7.81 6.01
N MET A 35 3.04 -7.60 5.18
CA MET A 35 4.20 -8.49 5.10
C MET A 35 4.99 -8.53 6.42
N TYR A 36 5.25 -7.37 7.04
CA TYR A 36 5.94 -7.31 8.33
C TYR A 36 5.12 -7.97 9.45
N MET A 37 3.80 -7.72 9.48
CA MET A 37 2.90 -8.38 10.43
C MET A 37 2.90 -9.90 10.22
N ALA A 38 2.80 -10.35 8.97
CA ALA A 38 2.81 -11.78 8.63
C ALA A 38 4.14 -12.44 9.04
N ALA A 39 5.28 -11.77 8.87
CA ALA A 39 6.58 -12.30 9.29
C ALA A 39 6.66 -12.52 10.82
N ILE A 40 6.13 -11.58 11.61
CA ILE A 40 6.05 -11.72 13.08
C ILE A 40 5.11 -12.86 13.45
N VAL A 41 3.91 -12.91 12.84
CA VAL A 41 2.91 -13.95 13.10
C VAL A 41 3.46 -15.33 12.75
N LEU A 42 4.08 -15.50 11.57
CA LEU A 42 4.66 -16.77 11.13
C LEU A 42 5.79 -17.26 12.04
N ARG A 43 6.57 -16.35 12.62
CA ARG A 43 7.60 -16.70 13.61
C ARG A 43 7.00 -17.26 14.90
N LYS A 44 5.79 -16.84 15.28
CA LYS A 44 5.08 -17.33 16.46
C LYS A 44 4.25 -18.59 16.16
N SER A 45 3.56 -18.63 15.02
CA SER A 45 2.62 -19.71 14.69
C SER A 45 3.31 -20.98 14.18
N GLN A 46 4.44 -20.85 13.48
CA GLN A 46 5.20 -21.98 12.92
C GLN A 46 6.69 -21.88 13.28
N PRO A 47 7.06 -22.07 14.56
CA PRO A 47 8.44 -21.94 15.01
C PRO A 47 9.37 -23.04 14.47
N ASN A 48 8.84 -24.25 14.26
CA ASN A 48 9.61 -25.44 13.85
C ASN A 48 9.81 -25.57 12.34
N LEU A 49 9.37 -24.58 11.55
CA LEU A 49 9.58 -24.58 10.11
C LEU A 49 11.08 -24.49 9.81
N GLU A 50 11.62 -25.40 8.99
CA GLU A 50 13.00 -25.30 8.50
C GLU A 50 13.14 -24.05 7.62
N ARG A 51 14.05 -23.16 8.00
CA ARG A 51 14.28 -21.88 7.32
C ARG A 51 15.72 -21.85 6.84
N PRO A 52 15.97 -21.83 5.52
CA PRO A 52 17.32 -21.67 4.96
C PRO A 52 18.01 -20.40 5.44
N TYR A 53 17.23 -19.36 5.75
CA TYR A 53 17.70 -18.12 6.35
C TYR A 53 16.82 -17.69 7.52
N LYS A 54 17.45 -17.26 8.62
CA LYS A 54 16.78 -16.75 9.82
C LYS A 54 17.26 -15.33 10.09
N ALA A 55 16.38 -14.35 9.90
CA ALA A 55 16.68 -12.98 10.24
C ALA A 55 16.95 -12.83 11.76
N PRO A 56 18.10 -12.28 12.16
CA PRO A 56 18.37 -11.93 13.55
C PRO A 56 17.40 -10.84 14.00
N ALA A 57 16.95 -10.89 15.26
CA ALA A 57 16.05 -9.89 15.85
C ALA A 57 14.82 -9.51 15.00
N LEU A 58 14.22 -10.45 14.26
CA LEU A 58 13.07 -10.18 13.37
C LEU A 58 11.95 -9.32 13.98
N PRO A 59 11.52 -9.51 15.25
CA PRO A 59 10.48 -8.67 15.82
C PRO A 59 10.87 -7.19 15.90
N LEU A 60 12.15 -6.89 16.18
CA LEU A 60 12.68 -5.53 16.25
C LEU A 60 12.80 -4.93 14.84
N LEU A 61 13.37 -5.68 13.89
CA LEU A 61 13.45 -5.26 12.48
C LEU A 61 12.07 -4.98 11.89
N ALA A 62 11.11 -5.90 12.11
CA ALA A 62 9.75 -5.75 11.63
C ALA A 62 9.02 -4.61 12.35
N GLY A 63 9.27 -4.40 13.65
CA GLY A 63 8.73 -3.26 14.39
C GLY A 63 9.19 -1.92 13.83
N ILE A 64 10.49 -1.76 13.55
CA ILE A 64 11.03 -0.55 12.92
C ILE A 64 10.45 -0.36 11.51
N GLY A 65 10.38 -1.44 10.72
CA GLY A 65 9.77 -1.41 9.38
C GLY A 65 8.31 -0.97 9.40
N ILE A 66 7.51 -1.46 10.36
CA ILE A 66 6.11 -1.05 10.54
C ILE A 66 6.02 0.43 10.90
N LEU A 67 6.83 0.92 11.84
CA LEU A 67 6.84 2.33 12.23
C LEU A 67 7.20 3.25 11.06
N ALA A 68 8.26 2.91 10.32
CA ALA A 68 8.69 3.66 9.14
C ALA A 68 7.62 3.64 8.03
N ALA A 69 6.98 2.48 7.81
CA ALA A 69 5.90 2.32 6.84
C ALA A 69 4.65 3.15 7.22
N ILE A 70 4.24 3.15 8.50
CA ILE A 70 3.15 3.99 8.98
C ILE A 70 3.47 5.47 8.77
N PHE A 71 4.69 5.89 9.11
CA PHE A 71 5.13 7.27 8.89
C PHE A 71 5.07 7.66 7.41
N ALA A 72 5.62 6.83 6.52
CA ALA A 72 5.56 7.05 5.08
C ALA A 72 4.11 7.07 4.54
N LEU A 73 3.23 6.24 5.10
CA LEU A 73 1.81 6.25 4.76
C LEU A 73 1.16 7.58 5.13
N VAL A 74 1.41 8.11 6.33
CA VAL A 74 0.91 9.43 6.75
C VAL A 74 1.43 10.53 5.83
N LEU A 75 2.71 10.50 5.46
CA LEU A 75 3.30 11.46 4.54
C LEU A 75 2.69 11.41 3.13
N SER A 76 2.22 10.25 2.67
CA SER A 76 1.58 10.13 1.36
C SER A 76 0.30 10.97 1.24
N PHE A 77 -0.34 11.31 2.36
CA PHE A 77 -1.52 12.18 2.42
C PHE A 77 -1.19 13.67 2.58
N VAL A 78 0.09 14.06 2.61
CA VAL A 78 0.50 15.46 2.69
C VAL A 78 0.80 15.98 1.27
N PRO A 79 0.02 16.95 0.75
CA PRO A 79 0.26 17.48 -0.59
C PRO A 79 1.53 18.35 -0.63
N PRO A 80 2.35 18.27 -1.70
CA PRO A 80 3.51 19.13 -1.86
C PRO A 80 3.10 20.58 -2.17
N SER A 81 3.77 21.54 -1.55
CA SER A 81 3.51 22.98 -1.71
C SER A 81 4.04 23.58 -3.02
N GLN A 82 4.94 22.86 -3.71
CA GLN A 82 5.64 23.36 -4.91
C GLN A 82 4.86 23.09 -6.21
N LEU A 83 3.90 22.17 -6.17
CA LEU A 83 3.08 21.80 -7.31
C LEU A 83 1.74 22.55 -7.25
N PRO A 84 1.16 22.96 -8.39
CA PRO A 84 -0.13 23.67 -8.45
C PRO A 84 -1.30 22.71 -8.19
N ILE A 85 -1.29 22.06 -7.03
CA ILE A 85 -2.32 21.13 -6.56
C ILE A 85 -3.46 21.99 -6.03
N GLY A 86 -4.35 22.39 -6.93
CA GLY A 86 -5.38 23.41 -6.67
C GLY A 86 -6.02 23.34 -5.27
N ASN A 87 -6.75 22.26 -4.96
CA ASN A 87 -7.34 22.06 -3.63
C ASN A 87 -6.65 20.90 -2.88
N PRO A 88 -6.01 21.14 -1.72
CA PRO A 88 -5.42 20.10 -0.88
C PRO A 88 -6.41 18.97 -0.52
N ALA A 89 -7.69 19.30 -0.31
CA ALA A 89 -8.71 18.30 0.03
C ALA A 89 -8.97 17.32 -1.12
N SER A 90 -8.91 17.76 -2.38
CA SER A 90 -9.12 16.87 -3.52
C SER A 90 -7.94 15.92 -3.72
N TYR A 91 -6.70 16.37 -3.44
CA TYR A 91 -5.53 15.49 -3.40
C TYR A 91 -5.73 14.34 -2.42
N ILE A 92 -6.06 14.67 -1.17
CA ILE A 92 -6.26 13.67 -0.11
C ILE A 92 -7.37 12.70 -0.49
N ALA A 93 -8.49 13.21 -1.01
CA ALA A 93 -9.62 12.39 -1.44
C ALA A 93 -9.24 11.41 -2.57
N ILE A 94 -8.52 11.88 -3.60
CA ILE A 94 -8.09 11.03 -4.73
C ILE A 94 -7.14 9.93 -4.25
N VAL A 95 -6.13 10.29 -3.44
CA VAL A 95 -5.17 9.32 -2.91
C VAL A 95 -5.87 8.32 -2.00
N ALA A 96 -6.71 8.77 -1.06
CA ALA A 96 -7.42 7.89 -0.14
C ALA A 96 -8.38 6.93 -0.86
N ILE A 97 -9.26 7.45 -1.72
CA ILE A 97 -10.22 6.62 -2.47
C ILE A 97 -9.48 5.66 -3.40
N GLY A 98 -8.45 6.12 -4.09
CA GLY A 98 -7.64 5.30 -4.96
C GLY A 98 -6.97 4.16 -4.19
N THR A 99 -6.27 4.47 -3.10
CA THR A 99 -5.57 3.46 -2.29
C THR A 99 -6.53 2.43 -1.72
N ILE A 100 -7.67 2.86 -1.18
CA ILE A 100 -8.72 1.95 -0.66
C ILE A 100 -9.28 1.08 -1.79
N GLY A 101 -9.61 1.67 -2.94
CA GLY A 101 -10.13 0.94 -4.10
C GLY A 101 -9.16 -0.14 -4.59
N PHE A 102 -7.90 0.24 -4.81
CA PHE A 102 -6.86 -0.71 -5.25
C PHE A 102 -6.53 -1.78 -4.22
N PHE A 103 -6.65 -1.47 -2.93
CA PHE A 103 -6.47 -2.44 -1.85
C PHE A 103 -7.63 -3.45 -1.76
N ILE A 104 -8.88 -3.00 -1.97
CA ILE A 104 -10.07 -3.85 -1.85
C ILE A 104 -10.17 -4.85 -3.01
N ILE A 105 -9.80 -4.45 -4.23
CA ILE A 105 -9.88 -5.31 -5.44
C ILE A 105 -9.24 -6.69 -5.23
N PRO A 106 -7.94 -6.81 -4.87
CA PRO A 106 -7.30 -8.12 -4.67
C PRO A 106 -7.93 -8.92 -3.52
N LEU A 107 -8.45 -8.26 -2.48
CA LEU A 107 -9.15 -8.94 -1.38
C LEU A 107 -10.48 -9.57 -1.83
N ILE A 108 -11.24 -8.86 -2.67
CA ILE A 108 -12.46 -9.42 -3.29
C ILE A 108 -12.10 -10.61 -4.16
N ILE A 109 -11.09 -10.49 -5.02
CA ILE A 109 -10.63 -11.58 -5.89
C ILE A 109 -10.22 -12.81 -5.05
N ALA A 110 -9.45 -12.59 -3.98
CA ALA A 110 -9.02 -13.66 -3.08
C ALA A 110 -10.22 -14.37 -2.42
N LYS A 111 -11.22 -13.61 -1.95
CA LYS A 111 -12.44 -14.16 -1.33
C LYS A 111 -13.26 -14.99 -2.32
N VAL A 112 -13.47 -14.48 -3.54
CA VAL A 112 -14.23 -15.19 -4.59
C VAL A 112 -13.52 -16.49 -5.01
N ARG A 113 -12.20 -16.45 -5.20
CA ARG A 113 -11.43 -17.66 -5.54
C ARG A 113 -11.45 -18.70 -4.42
N LYS A 114 -11.32 -18.29 -3.15
CA LYS A 114 -11.38 -19.21 -2.01
C LYS A 114 -12.74 -19.92 -1.92
N ASN A 115 -13.85 -19.20 -2.09
CA ASN A 115 -15.18 -19.80 -2.10
C ASN A 115 -15.34 -20.82 -3.24
N LYS A 116 -14.77 -20.56 -4.42
CA LYS A 116 -14.81 -21.50 -5.54
C LYS A 116 -14.07 -22.81 -5.25
N ILE A 117 -12.94 -22.76 -4.53
CA ILE A 117 -12.16 -23.96 -4.16
C ILE A 117 -12.88 -24.80 -3.09
N ILE A 118 -13.56 -24.16 -2.13
CA ILE A 118 -14.25 -24.87 -1.04
C ILE A 118 -15.54 -25.58 -1.52
N ASN A 119 -16.17 -25.05 -2.56
CA ASN A 119 -17.43 -25.57 -3.11
C ASN A 119 -17.24 -26.57 -4.27
N GLN A 120 -16.00 -27.03 -4.51
CA GLN A 120 -15.67 -28.16 -5.41
C GLN A 120 -15.30 -29.38 -4.58
#